data_AF-A0A8T5MS40-F1
#
_entry.id   AF-A0A8T5MS40-F1
#
_cell.length_a   1.000
_cell.length_b   1.000
_cell.length_c   1.000
_cell.angle_alpha   90.00
_cell.angle_beta   90.00
_cell.angle_gamma   90.00
#
_symmetry.space_group_name_H-M   'P 1'
#
loop_
_entity.id
_entity.type
_entity.pdbx_description
1 polymer ?
#
loop_
_entity_poly.entity_id
_entity_poly.type
_entity_poly.pdbx_seq_one_letter_code
_entity_poly.pdbx_strand_id
1 'polypeptide(L)'
;DPGMPLLNLIDEYDRIHEWKIPFRHMVTIVQIAHDFDGVLDVLRRSGYDVSDLDAIGQRSLNARNWLSKFAPPSVKFKVQETLPVGVKKLSQKQKLALGILADEIGRKKTAEELHDEIYKIAEEVGIDPSDVFKAVYVALLGKSSGPRAGWFLVSLEGNFLRKRLREASKA
;
A
#
# COMPACT_ATOMS: atom_id res chain seq x y z
N ASP A 1 -8.72 -22.18 4.19
CA ASP A 1 -7.64 -21.45 3.53
C ASP A 1 -6.60 -21.07 4.59
N PRO A 2 -5.39 -21.66 4.57
CA PRO A 2 -4.36 -21.43 5.59
C PRO A 2 -3.57 -20.14 5.40
N GLY A 3 -3.77 -19.39 4.30
CA GLY A 3 -2.94 -18.23 3.97
C GLY A 3 -2.91 -17.17 5.06
N MET A 4 -4.09 -16.70 5.49
CA MET A 4 -4.20 -15.66 6.52
C MET A 4 -3.73 -16.11 7.91
N PRO A 5 -4.10 -17.31 8.41
CA PRO A 5 -3.52 -17.84 9.65
C PRO A 5 -1.99 -17.94 9.62
N LEU A 6 -1.41 -18.39 8.51
CA LEU A 6 0.05 -18.48 8.36
C LEU A 6 0.69 -17.09 8.38
N LEU A 7 0.09 -16.10 7.70
CA LEU A 7 0.57 -14.72 7.71
C LEU A 7 0.56 -14.14 9.13
N ASN A 8 -0.52 -14.37 9.89
CA ASN A 8 -0.62 -13.92 11.28
C ASN A 8 0.46 -14.55 12.18
N LEU A 9 0.78 -15.84 11.96
CA LEU A 9 1.85 -16.51 12.69
C LEU A 9 3.23 -15.90 12.37
N ILE A 10 3.48 -15.56 11.10
CA ILE A 10 4.72 -14.89 10.69
C ILE A 10 4.81 -13.49 11.33
N ASP A 11 3.70 -12.75 11.40
CA ASP A 11 3.69 -11.43 12.05
C ASP A 11 4.01 -11.52 13.55
N GLU A 12 3.52 -12.55 14.23
CA GLU A 12 3.83 -12.76 15.65
C GLU A 12 5.30 -13.17 15.84
N TYR A 13 5.82 -14.05 14.97
CA TYR A 13 7.23 -14.40 14.94
C TYR A 13 8.13 -13.17 14.71
N ASP A 14 7.78 -12.32 13.74
CA ASP A 14 8.49 -11.09 13.43
C ASP A 14 8.56 -10.14 14.63
N ARG A 15 7.45 -10.02 15.37
CA ARG A 15 7.36 -9.16 16.56
C ARG A 15 8.31 -9.64 17.67
N ILE A 16 8.35 -10.95 17.91
CA ILE A 16 9.22 -11.56 18.94
C ILE A 16 10.71 -11.37 18.61
N HIS A 17 11.06 -11.39 17.33
CA HIS A 17 12.45 -11.30 16.86
C HIS A 17 12.83 -9.91 16.34
N GLU A 18 11.99 -8.89 16.58
CA GLU A 18 12.23 -7.49 16.21
C GLU A 18 12.65 -7.29 14.74
N TRP A 19 12.03 -8.01 13.82
CA TRP A 19 12.34 -7.87 12.40
C TRP A 19 12.03 -6.45 11.90
N LYS A 20 13.07 -5.78 11.37
CA LYS A 20 12.98 -4.38 10.93
C LYS A 20 11.94 -4.14 9.83
N ILE A 21 11.76 -5.09 8.92
CA ILE A 21 10.81 -4.99 7.79
C ILE A 21 9.66 -5.97 8.03
N PRO A 22 8.44 -5.53 8.41
CA PRO A 22 7.31 -6.43 8.64
C PRO A 22 7.01 -7.30 7.42
N PHE A 23 6.70 -8.59 7.62
CA PHE A 23 6.48 -9.51 6.50
C PHE A 23 5.31 -9.10 5.61
N ARG A 24 4.21 -8.59 6.19
CA ARG A 24 3.09 -7.99 5.44
C ARG A 24 3.50 -6.85 4.52
N HIS A 25 4.47 -6.03 4.96
CA HIS A 25 4.99 -4.99 4.11
C HIS A 25 5.80 -5.59 2.97
N MET A 26 6.68 -6.56 3.26
CA MET A 26 7.41 -7.28 2.21
C MET A 26 6.46 -7.92 1.16
N VAL A 27 5.34 -8.50 1.59
CA VAL A 27 4.28 -9.02 0.70
C VAL A 27 3.69 -7.94 -0.20
N THR A 28 3.59 -6.70 0.28
CA THR A 28 3.14 -5.55 -0.52
C THR A 28 4.24 -5.14 -1.52
N ILE A 29 5.48 -5.06 -1.06
CA ILE A 29 6.64 -4.63 -1.85
C ILE A 29 6.89 -5.55 -3.04
N VAL A 30 6.90 -6.87 -2.85
CA VAL A 30 7.19 -7.83 -3.94
C VAL A 30 6.09 -7.90 -5.01
N GLN A 31 4.90 -7.35 -4.74
CA GLN A 31 3.81 -7.19 -5.72
C GLN A 31 3.90 -5.87 -6.50
N ILE A 32 4.65 -4.90 -5.98
CA ILE A 32 4.93 -3.61 -6.64
C ILE A 32 6.21 -3.72 -7.47
N ALA A 33 7.26 -4.34 -6.92
CA ALA A 33 8.57 -4.46 -7.53
C ALA A 33 8.66 -5.60 -8.56
N HIS A 34 9.21 -5.28 -9.74
CA HIS A 34 9.42 -6.22 -10.82
C HIS A 34 10.55 -7.22 -10.53
N ASP A 35 11.66 -6.75 -9.96
CA ASP A 35 12.88 -7.50 -9.68
C ASP A 35 13.42 -7.17 -8.27
N PHE A 36 14.64 -7.64 -7.96
CA PHE A 36 15.26 -7.42 -6.66
C PHE A 36 15.71 -5.96 -6.46
N ASP A 37 16.25 -5.32 -7.49
CA ASP A 37 16.63 -3.90 -7.42
C ASP A 37 15.40 -3.02 -7.15
N GLY A 38 14.27 -3.31 -7.79
CA GLY A 38 13.00 -2.66 -7.50
C GLY A 38 12.54 -2.86 -6.05
N VAL A 39 12.79 -4.03 -5.45
CA VAL A 39 12.50 -4.25 -4.01
C VAL A 39 13.36 -3.32 -3.15
N LEU A 40 14.66 -3.21 -3.43
CA LEU A 40 15.57 -2.32 -2.70
C LEU A 40 15.13 -0.86 -2.84
N ASP A 41 14.69 -0.44 -4.02
CA ASP A 41 14.21 0.92 -4.25
C ASP A 41 12.94 1.24 -3.48
N VAL A 42 11.98 0.30 -3.43
CA VAL A 42 10.77 0.45 -2.62
C VAL A 42 11.11 0.52 -1.13
N LEU A 43 12.04 -0.31 -0.65
CA LEU A 43 12.49 -0.32 0.74
C LEU A 43 13.15 1.01 1.13
N ARG A 44 14.06 1.54 0.30
CA ARG A 44 14.69 2.85 0.50
C ARG A 44 13.65 3.97 0.60
N ARG A 45 12.68 3.99 -0.33
CA ARG A 45 11.58 4.98 -0.30
C ARG A 45 10.73 4.87 0.96
N SER A 46 10.52 3.64 1.42
CA SER A 46 9.79 3.35 2.66
C SER A 46 10.59 3.65 3.94
N GLY A 47 11.85 4.09 3.82
CA GLY A 47 12.69 4.50 4.94
C GLY A 47 13.46 3.38 5.62
N TYR A 48 13.55 2.19 5.00
CA TYR A 48 14.33 1.08 5.56
C TYR A 48 15.81 1.17 5.20
N ASP A 49 16.64 0.66 6.11
CA ASP A 49 18.01 0.29 5.82
C ASP A 49 18.04 -0.91 4.86
N VAL A 50 18.91 -0.84 3.86
CA VAL A 50 19.05 -1.86 2.80
C VAL A 50 20.48 -2.40 2.73
N SER A 51 21.23 -2.29 3.82
CA SER A 51 22.61 -2.79 3.93
C SER A 51 22.72 -4.32 3.88
N ASP A 52 21.75 -5.03 4.46
CA ASP A 52 21.73 -6.50 4.53
C ASP A 52 20.96 -7.11 3.34
N LEU A 53 21.66 -7.20 2.20
CA LEU A 53 21.09 -7.69 0.95
C LEU A 53 20.64 -9.16 1.03
N ASP A 54 21.37 -10.00 1.76
CA ASP A 54 21.07 -11.43 1.88
C ASP A 54 19.77 -11.65 2.68
N ALA A 55 19.61 -10.97 3.82
CA ALA A 55 18.39 -11.05 4.61
C ALA A 55 17.18 -10.51 3.82
N ILE A 56 17.35 -9.40 3.10
CA ILE A 56 16.29 -8.83 2.26
C ILE A 56 15.94 -9.77 1.11
N GLY A 57 16.93 -10.37 0.47
CA GLY A 57 16.77 -11.36 -0.61
C GLY A 57 15.96 -12.56 -0.14
N GLN A 58 16.38 -13.17 0.98
CA GLN A 58 15.68 -14.33 1.55
C GLN A 58 14.24 -13.99 1.96
N ARG A 59 14.03 -12.83 2.58
CA ARG A 59 12.70 -12.38 3.01
C ARG A 59 11.78 -12.08 1.83
N SER A 60 12.33 -11.50 0.77
CA SER A 60 11.62 -11.27 -0.51
C SER A 60 11.20 -12.59 -1.15
N LEU A 61 12.10 -13.57 -1.19
CA LEU A 61 11.80 -14.91 -1.70
C LEU A 61 10.71 -15.60 -0.87
N ASN A 62 10.77 -15.50 0.46
CA ASN A 62 9.75 -16.03 1.35
C ASN A 62 8.37 -15.39 1.08
N ALA A 63 8.31 -14.07 0.90
CA ALA A 63 7.07 -13.36 0.57
C ALA A 63 6.51 -13.78 -0.80
N ARG A 64 7.36 -13.91 -1.83
CA ARG A 64 6.96 -14.40 -3.17
C ARG A 64 6.44 -15.84 -3.11
N ASN A 65 7.12 -16.71 -2.36
CA ASN A 65 6.69 -18.10 -2.14
C ASN A 65 5.33 -18.17 -1.43
N TRP A 66 5.15 -17.36 -0.38
CA TRP A 66 3.88 -17.29 0.33
C TRP A 66 2.74 -16.78 -0.57
N LEU A 67 2.99 -15.75 -1.38
CA LEU A 67 2.05 -15.24 -2.38
C LEU A 67 1.64 -16.29 -3.41
N SER A 68 2.60 -17.09 -3.88
CA SER A 68 2.33 -18.12 -4.88
C SER A 68 1.55 -19.30 -4.31
N LYS A 69 1.89 -19.76 -3.09
CA LYS A 69 1.41 -21.04 -2.55
C LYS A 69 0.21 -20.92 -1.62
N PHE A 70 0.11 -19.82 -0.88
CA PHE A 70 -0.83 -19.72 0.25
C PHE A 70 -1.73 -18.48 0.19
N ALA A 71 -1.33 -17.41 -0.49
CA ALA A 71 -2.10 -16.17 -0.44
C ALA A 71 -3.49 -16.30 -1.10
N PRO A 72 -4.57 -15.90 -0.41
CA PRO A 72 -5.89 -15.83 -1.00
C PRO A 72 -5.94 -14.79 -2.13
N PRO A 73 -6.88 -14.91 -3.09
CA PRO A 73 -7.05 -13.93 -4.16
C PRO A 73 -7.26 -12.48 -3.67
N SER A 74 -7.82 -12.30 -2.47
CA SER A 74 -8.06 -11.00 -1.85
C SER A 74 -6.78 -10.23 -1.49
N VAL A 75 -5.66 -10.93 -1.24
CA VAL A 75 -4.36 -10.31 -0.93
C VAL A 75 -3.61 -9.92 -2.20
N LYS A 76 -3.92 -10.55 -3.34
CA LYS A 76 -3.23 -10.32 -4.61
C LYS A 76 -3.73 -9.05 -5.29
N PHE A 77 -2.81 -8.17 -5.69
CA PHE A 77 -3.16 -6.94 -6.40
C PHE A 77 -2.12 -6.57 -7.47
N LYS A 78 -2.52 -5.67 -8.37
CA LYS A 78 -1.64 -4.98 -9.31
C LYS A 78 -2.00 -3.50 -9.28
N VAL A 79 -0.98 -2.64 -9.21
CA VAL A 79 -1.15 -1.19 -9.39
C VAL A 79 -1.52 -0.93 -10.84
N GLN A 80 -2.59 -0.17 -11.08
CA GLN A 80 -3.11 0.08 -12.41
C GLN A 80 -2.28 1.17 -13.11
N GLU A 81 -1.78 0.88 -14.31
CA GLU A 81 -0.98 1.82 -15.11
C GLU A 81 -1.79 3.04 -15.56
N THR A 82 -3.09 2.85 -15.83
CA THR A 82 -4.05 3.91 -16.18
C THR A 82 -5.12 4.09 -15.11
N LEU A 83 -5.79 5.25 -15.11
CA LEU A 83 -6.89 5.56 -14.19
C LEU A 83 -8.04 4.54 -14.36
N PRO A 84 -8.42 3.77 -13.31
CA PRO A 84 -9.44 2.75 -13.44
C PRO A 84 -10.83 3.34 -13.67
N VAL A 85 -11.65 2.73 -14.52
CA VAL A 85 -13.00 3.22 -14.86
C VAL A 85 -13.92 3.38 -13.63
N GLY A 86 -13.65 2.59 -12.59
CA GLY A 86 -14.38 2.63 -11.32
C GLY A 86 -14.36 4.00 -10.62
N VAL A 87 -13.38 4.86 -10.90
CA VAL A 87 -13.31 6.21 -10.29
C VAL A 87 -14.52 7.09 -10.65
N LYS A 88 -15.17 6.83 -11.79
CA LYS A 88 -16.38 7.56 -12.21
C LYS A 88 -17.56 7.36 -11.26
N LYS A 89 -17.55 6.27 -10.49
CA LYS A 89 -18.58 5.93 -9.51
C LYS A 89 -18.32 6.51 -8.12
N LEU A 90 -17.17 7.16 -7.90
CA LEU A 90 -16.84 7.78 -6.62
C LEU A 90 -17.76 8.97 -6.35
N SER A 91 -18.19 9.11 -5.09
CA SER A 91 -18.99 10.24 -4.64
C SER A 91 -18.18 11.53 -4.68
N GLN A 92 -18.86 12.68 -4.65
CA GLN A 92 -18.20 13.98 -4.59
C GLN A 92 -17.31 14.13 -3.36
N LYS A 93 -17.75 13.60 -2.21
CA LYS A 93 -16.97 13.59 -0.97
C LYS A 93 -15.72 12.69 -1.08
N GLN A 94 -15.84 11.52 -1.69
CA GLN A 94 -14.67 10.66 -1.97
C GLN A 94 -13.66 11.36 -2.89
N LYS A 95 -14.13 12.02 -3.95
CA LYS A 95 -13.28 12.78 -4.86
C LYS A 95 -12.59 13.95 -4.15
N LEU A 96 -13.31 14.69 -3.31
CA LEU A 96 -12.74 15.74 -2.47
C LEU A 96 -11.62 15.21 -1.56
N ALA A 97 -11.88 14.10 -0.85
CA ALA A 97 -10.88 13.45 0.01
C ALA A 97 -9.62 13.03 -0.76
N LEU A 98 -9.77 12.47 -1.98
CA LEU A 98 -8.61 12.13 -2.83
C LEU A 98 -7.82 13.38 -3.26
N GLY A 99 -8.51 14.50 -3.48
CA GLY A 99 -7.88 15.78 -3.80
C GLY A 99 -7.01 16.29 -2.65
N ILE A 100 -7.56 16.29 -1.43
CA ILE A 100 -6.84 16.69 -0.20
C ILE A 100 -5.66 15.75 0.03
N LEU A 101 -5.86 14.43 -0.06
CA LEU A 101 -4.78 13.46 0.10
C LEU A 101 -3.66 13.70 -0.92
N ALA A 102 -3.99 14.05 -2.17
CA ALA A 102 -3.00 14.40 -3.19
C ALA A 102 -2.20 15.67 -2.85
N ASP A 103 -2.75 16.62 -2.08
CA ASP A 103 -2.02 17.80 -1.61
C ASP A 103 -1.04 17.46 -0.48
N GLU A 104 -1.34 16.40 0.28
CA GLU A 104 -0.44 15.89 1.33
C GLU A 104 0.72 15.02 0.80
N ILE A 105 0.61 14.48 -0.42
CA ILE A 105 1.69 13.72 -1.04
C ILE A 105 2.84 14.65 -1.46
N GLY A 106 4.04 14.36 -0.98
CA GLY A 106 5.25 15.15 -1.20
C GLY A 106 5.91 15.63 0.09
N ARG A 107 5.17 15.60 1.21
CA ARG A 107 5.75 15.68 2.55
C ARG A 107 6.32 14.31 2.92
N LYS A 108 7.51 14.26 3.53
CA LYS A 108 8.08 13.00 4.01
C LYS A 108 7.24 12.52 5.20
N LYS A 109 6.38 11.52 4.96
CA LYS A 109 5.53 10.88 5.96
C LYS A 109 5.91 9.41 6.08
N THR A 110 5.87 8.91 7.31
CA THR A 110 5.90 7.47 7.62
C THR A 110 4.62 6.79 7.17
N ALA A 111 4.63 5.45 7.12
CA ALA A 111 3.44 4.68 6.81
C ALA A 111 2.30 4.90 7.81
N GLU A 112 2.62 5.10 9.09
CA GLU A 112 1.63 5.37 10.14
C GLU A 112 1.00 6.76 9.96
N GLU A 113 1.83 7.80 9.81
CA GLU A 113 1.35 9.16 9.57
C GLU A 113 0.46 9.24 8.32
N LEU A 114 0.81 8.54 7.25
CA LEU A 114 0.01 8.53 6.02
C LEU A 114 -1.29 7.73 6.16
N HIS A 115 -1.30 6.70 7.02
CA HIS A 115 -2.52 5.96 7.34
C HIS A 115 -3.47 6.83 8.17
N ASP A 116 -2.94 7.51 9.19
CA ASP A 116 -3.70 8.41 10.07
C ASP A 116 -4.20 9.64 9.34
N GLU A 117 -3.45 10.14 8.36
CA GLU A 117 -3.89 11.23 7.49
C GLU A 117 -5.20 10.91 6.78
N ILE A 118 -5.39 9.65 6.34
CA ILE A 118 -6.62 9.22 5.69
C ILE A 118 -7.82 9.34 6.64
N TYR A 119 -7.63 9.05 7.93
CA TYR A 119 -8.67 9.23 8.94
C TYR A 119 -8.99 10.71 9.18
N LYS A 120 -7.97 11.58 9.26
CA LYS A 120 -8.16 13.03 9.42
C LYS A 120 -8.93 13.64 8.24
N ILE A 121 -8.56 13.24 7.02
CA ILE A 121 -9.25 13.70 5.80
C ILE A 121 -10.71 13.23 5.78
N ALA A 122 -10.98 11.99 6.23
CA ALA A 122 -12.34 11.48 6.33
C ALA A 122 -13.21 12.33 7.28
N GLU A 123 -12.64 12.71 8.44
CA GLU A 123 -13.28 13.61 9.41
C GLU A 123 -13.52 15.00 8.82
N GLU A 124 -12.51 15.62 8.18
CA GLU A 124 -12.60 16.93 7.54
C GLU A 124 -13.72 17.01 6.48
N VAL A 125 -13.84 15.95 5.66
CA VAL A 125 -14.84 15.87 4.60
C VAL A 125 -16.21 15.38 5.11
N GLY A 126 -16.27 14.84 6.33
CA GLY A 126 -17.46 14.26 6.94
C GLY A 126 -17.96 13.02 6.20
N ILE A 127 -17.09 12.03 6.00
CA ILE A 127 -17.41 10.68 5.50
C ILE A 127 -16.76 9.59 6.33
N ASP A 128 -17.25 8.36 6.19
CA ASP A 128 -16.66 7.21 6.85
C ASP A 128 -15.22 6.98 6.33
N PRO A 129 -14.22 6.74 7.21
CA PRO A 129 -12.85 6.46 6.80
C PRO A 129 -12.72 5.31 5.80
N SER A 130 -13.55 4.27 5.94
CA SER A 130 -13.56 3.13 5.01
C SER A 130 -13.91 3.56 3.59
N ASP A 131 -14.68 4.64 3.40
CA ASP A 131 -15.01 5.15 2.06
C ASP A 131 -13.87 5.93 1.43
N VAL A 132 -13.00 6.57 2.23
CA VAL A 132 -11.75 7.16 1.74
C VAL A 132 -10.76 6.07 1.35
N PHE A 133 -10.58 5.05 2.20
CA PHE A 133 -9.73 3.90 1.87
C PHE A 133 -10.19 3.20 0.59
N LYS A 134 -11.51 2.95 0.44
CA LYS A 134 -12.08 2.40 -0.80
C LYS A 134 -11.76 3.29 -2.00
N ALA A 135 -11.91 4.61 -1.88
CA ALA A 135 -11.60 5.53 -2.97
C ALA A 135 -10.13 5.46 -3.38
N VAL A 136 -9.21 5.37 -2.42
CA VAL A 136 -7.77 5.19 -2.65
C VAL A 136 -7.50 3.89 -3.41
N TYR A 137 -8.06 2.76 -2.97
CA TYR A 137 -7.88 1.47 -3.65
C TYR A 137 -8.54 1.46 -5.04
N VAL A 138 -9.68 2.13 -5.23
CA VAL A 138 -10.33 2.21 -6.55
C VAL A 138 -9.45 2.99 -7.51
N ALA A 139 -8.84 4.10 -7.07
CA ALA A 139 -7.96 4.92 -7.90
C ALA A 139 -6.65 4.21 -8.28
N LEU A 140 -6.09 3.41 -7.36
CA LEU A 140 -4.77 2.79 -7.54
C LEU A 140 -4.82 1.36 -8.06
N LEU A 141 -5.80 0.57 -7.61
CA LEU A 141 -5.89 -0.87 -7.87
C LEU A 141 -7.09 -1.25 -8.74
N GLY A 142 -8.09 -0.37 -8.84
CA GLY A 142 -9.39 -0.69 -9.44
C GLY A 142 -10.24 -1.62 -8.58
N LYS A 143 -9.91 -1.75 -7.29
CA LYS A 143 -10.58 -2.62 -6.30
C LYS A 143 -11.08 -1.79 -5.12
N SER A 144 -12.05 -2.30 -4.37
CA SER A 144 -12.57 -1.65 -3.15
C SER A 144 -11.72 -1.89 -1.91
N SER A 145 -10.74 -2.80 -1.97
CA SER A 145 -9.84 -3.13 -0.87
C SER A 145 -8.44 -3.45 -1.38
N GLY A 146 -7.47 -3.46 -0.47
CA GLY A 146 -6.07 -3.68 -0.77
C GLY A 146 -5.21 -3.90 0.47
N PRO A 147 -3.87 -3.90 0.31
CA PRO A 147 -2.92 -3.94 1.44
C PRO A 147 -3.10 -2.73 2.36
N ARG A 148 -2.55 -2.79 3.58
CA ARG A 148 -2.61 -1.68 4.54
C ARG A 148 -2.14 -0.37 3.89
N ALA A 149 -3.04 0.61 3.79
CA ALA A 149 -2.84 1.81 2.99
C ALA A 149 -1.56 2.57 3.30
N GLY A 150 -1.20 2.74 4.58
CA GLY A 150 0.03 3.45 4.96
C GLY A 150 1.27 2.87 4.27
N TRP A 151 1.50 1.58 4.46
CA TRP A 151 2.63 0.85 3.84
C TRP A 151 2.54 0.82 2.32
N PHE A 152 1.34 0.64 1.79
CA PHE A 152 1.12 0.63 0.36
C PHE A 152 1.48 1.97 -0.30
N LEU A 153 1.00 3.07 0.27
CA LEU A 153 1.19 4.39 -0.32
C LEU A 153 2.64 4.87 -0.23
N VAL A 154 3.37 4.60 0.86
CA VAL A 154 4.81 4.94 0.96
C VAL A 154 5.69 4.10 0.03
N SER A 155 5.22 2.92 -0.38
CA SER A 155 5.93 2.07 -1.34
C SER A 155 5.91 2.61 -2.77
N LEU A 156 4.92 3.44 -3.11
CA LEU A 156 4.73 3.98 -4.45
C LEU A 156 5.59 5.22 -4.70
N GLU A 157 5.89 5.48 -5.97
CA GLU A 157 6.52 6.74 -6.36
C GLU A 157 5.61 7.94 -6.05
N GLY A 158 6.14 8.94 -5.34
CA GLY A 158 5.35 10.08 -4.88
C GLY A 158 4.69 10.88 -6.02
N ASN A 159 5.40 11.09 -7.13
CA ASN A 159 4.85 11.80 -8.30
C ASN A 159 3.71 11.02 -8.96
N PHE A 160 3.88 9.70 -9.11
CA PHE A 160 2.83 8.82 -9.63
C PHE A 160 1.60 8.86 -8.72
N LEU A 161 1.80 8.66 -7.42
CA LEU A 161 0.71 8.62 -6.44
C LEU A 161 -0.07 9.95 -6.41
N ARG A 162 0.64 11.08 -6.31
CA ARG A 162 0.04 12.42 -6.33
C ARG A 162 -0.78 12.66 -7.59
N LYS A 163 -0.20 12.36 -8.76
CA LYS A 163 -0.88 12.53 -10.06
C LYS A 163 -2.14 11.67 -10.12
N ARG A 164 -2.05 10.39 -9.76
CA ARG A 164 -3.19 9.46 -9.81
C ARG A 164 -4.34 9.89 -8.90
N LEU A 165 -4.04 10.29 -7.67
CA LEU A 165 -5.05 10.79 -6.73
C LEU A 165 -5.73 12.07 -7.24
N ARG A 166 -4.94 13.01 -7.81
CA ARG A 166 -5.46 14.26 -8.39
C ARG A 166 -6.30 14.04 -9.65
N GLU A 167 -5.96 13.05 -10.47
CA GLU A 167 -6.78 12.66 -11.62
C GLU A 167 -8.11 12.05 -11.15
N ALA A 168 -8.07 11.13 -10.20
CA ALA A 168 -9.26 10.51 -9.63
C ALA A 168 -10.19 11.52 -8.94
N SER A 169 -9.65 12.57 -8.32
CA SER A 169 -10.45 13.64 -7.70
C SER A 169 -11.22 14.50 -8.71
N LYS A 170 -10.87 14.46 -9.99
CA LYS A 170 -11.46 15.29 -11.06
C LYS A 170 -12.27 14.49 -12.10
N ALA A 171 -12.26 13.16 -12.01
CA ALA A 171 -12.86 12.25 -12.97
C ALA A 171 -14.39 12.19 -12.91
#